data_AF-A0A420DRS1-F1
#
_entry.id   AF-A0A420DRS1-F1
#
_cell.length_a   1.000
_cell.length_b   1.000
_cell.length_c   1.000
_cell.angle_alpha   90.00
_cell.angle_beta   90.00
_cell.angle_gamma   90.00
#
_symmetry.space_group_name_H-M   'P 1'
#
loop_
_entity.id
_entity.type
_entity.pdbx_description
1 polymer ?
#
loop_
_entity_poly.entity_id
_entity_poly.type
_entity_poly.pdbx_seq_one_letter_code
_entity_poly.pdbx_strand_id
1 'polypeptide(L)'
;MNSITPFDLRHAVSAHRSPVHEYVAQNWPALRNAAALLGGQRAAQEADRLFDDLTTHATIGIHAKRRLERMMRRLELDEDIVSEDVLLNVINPFDPVVDQLCLLADGLRHASEEASYICGLS
;
A
#
# COMPACT_ATOMS: atom_id res chain seq x y z
N MET A 1 28.55 16.17 -27.19
CA MET A 1 27.31 16.93 -26.92
C MET A 1 26.32 15.97 -26.30
N ASN A 2 26.29 15.87 -24.98
CA ASN A 2 25.31 15.04 -24.28
C ASN A 2 24.14 15.94 -23.91
N SER A 3 23.09 15.87 -24.70
CA SER A 3 21.83 16.58 -24.45
C SER A 3 21.14 15.92 -23.26
N ILE A 4 21.46 16.37 -22.05
CA ILE A 4 20.67 16.08 -20.86
C ILE A 4 19.31 16.74 -21.08
N THR A 5 18.28 15.91 -21.26
CA THR A 5 16.90 16.35 -21.41
C THR A 5 16.41 17.03 -20.13
N PRO A 6 15.61 18.12 -20.22
CA PRO A 6 15.11 18.84 -19.03
C PRO A 6 14.16 18.02 -18.15
N PHE A 7 13.73 16.84 -18.62
CA PHE A 7 12.83 15.95 -17.90
C PHE A 7 13.52 15.20 -16.74
N ASP A 8 14.83 14.96 -16.84
CA ASP A 8 15.60 14.25 -15.80
C ASP A 8 15.85 15.12 -14.55
N LEU A 9 15.87 16.44 -14.72
CA LEU A 9 16.14 17.36 -13.62
C LEU A 9 14.95 17.57 -12.67
N ARG A 10 13.73 17.17 -13.06
CA ARG A 10 12.56 17.21 -12.16
C ARG A 10 12.45 15.97 -11.26
N HIS A 11 13.14 14.88 -11.60
CA HIS A 11 13.24 13.67 -10.76
C HIS A 11 14.43 13.71 -9.80
N ALA A 12 15.38 14.63 -10.00
CA ALA A 12 16.57 14.81 -9.18
C ALA A 12 16.38 15.77 -7.99
N VAL A 13 15.15 16.23 -7.72
CA VAL A 13 14.81 16.60 -6.35
C VAL A 13 14.72 15.26 -5.63
N SER A 14 15.68 15.02 -4.74
CA SER A 14 15.60 14.04 -3.66
C SER A 14 14.33 14.31 -2.85
N ALA A 15 13.19 13.91 -3.41
CA ALA A 15 11.93 13.79 -2.72
C ALA A 15 12.21 12.74 -1.66
N HIS A 16 12.22 13.14 -0.39
CA HIS A 16 12.08 12.18 0.68
C HIS A 16 10.83 11.36 0.37
N ARG A 17 11.02 10.16 -0.18
CA ARG A 17 9.94 9.20 -0.34
C ARG A 17 9.40 9.03 1.07
N SER A 18 8.11 9.29 1.23
CA SER A 18 7.47 9.03 2.51
C SER A 18 7.76 7.58 2.90
N PRO A 19 7.88 7.25 4.19
CA PRO A 19 8.03 5.86 4.64
C PRO A 19 7.01 4.91 3.99
N VAL A 20 5.80 5.41 3.70
CA VAL A 20 4.76 4.66 2.95
C VAL A 20 5.20 4.33 1.52
N HIS A 21 5.79 5.28 0.79
CA HIS A 21 6.29 5.05 -0.56
C HIS A 21 7.39 4.00 -0.60
N GLU A 22 8.28 4.03 0.39
CA GLU A 22 9.36 3.05 0.50
C GLU A 22 8.81 1.67 0.84
N TYR A 23 7.95 1.58 1.86
CA TYR A 23 7.36 0.31 2.29
C TYR A 23 6.53 -0.35 1.18
N VAL A 24 5.67 0.42 0.50
CA VAL A 24 4.85 -0.10 -0.60
C VAL A 24 5.73 -0.55 -1.76
N ALA A 25 6.79 0.19 -2.11
CA ALA A 25 7.68 -0.21 -3.20
C ALA A 25 8.44 -1.52 -2.90
N GLN A 26 8.85 -1.73 -1.64
CA GLN A 26 9.56 -2.94 -1.23
C GLN A 26 8.64 -4.16 -1.13
N ASN A 27 7.40 -3.97 -0.67
CA ASN A 27 6.46 -5.06 -0.38
C ASN A 27 5.34 -5.19 -1.42
N TRP A 28 5.48 -4.53 -2.57
CA TRP A 28 4.43 -4.42 -3.58
C TRP A 28 3.84 -5.78 -4.04
N PRO A 29 4.66 -6.79 -4.42
CA PRO A 29 4.12 -8.07 -4.85
C PRO A 29 3.32 -8.76 -3.74
N ALA A 30 3.75 -8.62 -2.49
CA ALA A 30 3.08 -9.21 -1.34
C ALA A 30 1.75 -8.51 -1.02
N LEU A 31 1.72 -7.18 -1.05
CA LEU A 31 0.49 -6.38 -0.89
C LEU A 31 -0.55 -6.70 -1.97
N ARG A 32 -0.10 -6.84 -3.22
CA ARG A 32 -0.97 -7.22 -4.33
C ARG A 32 -1.55 -8.62 -4.18
N ASN A 33 -0.72 -9.59 -3.78
CA ASN A 33 -1.15 -10.98 -3.56
C ASN A 33 -2.11 -11.07 -2.37
N ALA A 34 -1.84 -10.34 -1.29
CA ALA A 34 -2.73 -10.22 -0.15
C ALA A 34 -4.09 -9.64 -0.56
N ALA A 35 -4.09 -8.55 -1.33
CA ALA A 35 -5.33 -7.99 -1.85
C ALA A 35 -6.11 -8.98 -2.72
N ALA A 36 -5.41 -9.73 -3.58
CA ALA A 36 -6.03 -10.76 -4.42
C ALA A 36 -6.63 -11.92 -3.60
N LEU A 37 -5.95 -12.33 -2.53
CA LEU A 37 -6.42 -13.38 -1.62
C LEU A 37 -7.70 -12.94 -0.87
N LEU A 38 -7.73 -11.68 -0.42
CA LEU A 38 -8.76 -11.15 0.47
C LEU A 38 -9.98 -10.55 -0.25
N GLY A 39 -9.82 -10.08 -1.48
CA GLY A 39 -10.90 -9.42 -2.23
C GLY A 39 -10.93 -9.78 -3.71
N GLY A 40 -10.22 -10.84 -4.10
CA GLY A 40 -10.15 -11.31 -5.48
C GLY A 40 -9.50 -10.31 -6.42
N GLN A 41 -9.78 -10.51 -7.72
CA GLN A 41 -9.17 -9.74 -8.79
C GLN A 41 -9.46 -8.23 -8.71
N ARG A 42 -10.62 -7.85 -8.15
CA ARG A 42 -10.98 -6.44 -7.99
C ARG A 42 -10.08 -5.74 -6.97
N ALA A 43 -9.79 -6.39 -5.85
CA ALA A 43 -8.89 -5.86 -4.84
C ALA A 43 -7.43 -5.82 -5.34
N ALA A 44 -6.99 -6.81 -6.12
CA ALA A 44 -5.68 -6.76 -6.78
C ALA A 44 -5.55 -5.55 -7.72
N GLN A 45 -6.59 -5.24 -8.51
CA GLN A 45 -6.59 -4.04 -9.36
C GLN A 45 -6.60 -2.74 -8.55
N GLU A 46 -7.28 -2.71 -7.40
CA GLU A 46 -7.22 -1.54 -6.50
C GLU A 46 -5.82 -1.35 -5.90
N ALA A 47 -5.13 -2.44 -5.58
CA ALA A 47 -3.73 -2.42 -5.21
C ALA A 47 -2.88 -1.83 -6.35
N ASP A 48 -3.07 -2.32 -7.58
CA ASP A 48 -2.26 -1.91 -8.74
C ASP A 48 -2.35 -0.39 -8.95
N ARG A 49 -3.58 0.14 -8.84
CA ARG A 49 -3.80 1.58 -8.94
C ARG A 49 -3.23 2.38 -7.76
N LEU A 50 -3.20 1.81 -6.55
CA LEU A 50 -2.54 2.44 -5.40
C LEU A 50 -1.03 2.55 -5.64
N PHE A 51 -0.41 1.50 -6.18
CA PHE A 51 1.00 1.52 -6.55
C PHE A 51 1.29 2.56 -7.63
N ASP A 52 0.45 2.63 -8.67
CA ASP A 52 0.57 3.65 -9.72
C ASP A 52 0.43 5.08 -9.16
N ASP A 53 -0.54 5.31 -8.27
CA ASP A 53 -0.74 6.61 -7.62
C ASP A 53 0.50 7.01 -6.79
N LEU A 54 1.08 6.08 -6.03
CA LEU A 54 2.24 6.31 -5.18
C LEU A 54 3.54 6.47 -6.00
N THR A 55 3.70 5.74 -7.10
CA THR A 55 4.88 5.88 -7.97
C THR A 55 4.84 7.15 -8.81
N THR A 56 3.65 7.59 -9.22
CA THR A 56 3.45 8.80 -10.04
C THR A 56 3.55 10.09 -9.22
N HIS A 57 3.10 10.06 -7.96
CA HIS A 57 3.02 11.25 -7.12
C HIS A 57 4.00 11.18 -5.93
N ALA A 58 4.87 12.19 -5.83
CA ALA A 58 5.79 12.33 -4.70
C ALA A 58 5.07 12.60 -3.36
N THR A 59 3.84 13.12 -3.40
CA THR A 59 2.99 13.36 -2.23
C THR A 59 1.77 12.45 -2.25
N ILE A 60 1.36 11.97 -1.07
CA ILE A 60 0.16 11.13 -0.92
C ILE A 60 -1.07 12.04 -1.00
N GLY A 61 -1.70 12.09 -2.17
CA GLY A 61 -2.97 12.80 -2.35
C GLY A 61 -4.13 12.14 -1.60
N ILE A 62 -5.24 12.85 -1.44
CA ILE A 62 -6.46 12.37 -0.74
C ILE A 62 -6.97 11.04 -1.33
N HIS A 63 -6.89 10.86 -2.64
CA HIS A 63 -7.31 9.62 -3.30
C HIS A 63 -6.39 8.43 -2.97
N ALA A 64 -5.08 8.66 -2.98
CA ALA A 64 -4.08 7.65 -2.59
C ALA A 64 -4.23 7.29 -1.11
N LYS A 65 -4.45 8.27 -0.23
CA LYS A 65 -4.73 8.06 1.20
C LYS A 65 -5.95 7.18 1.42
N ARG A 66 -7.09 7.48 0.77
CA ARG A 66 -8.31 6.66 0.87
C ARG A 66 -8.10 5.23 0.36
N ARG A 67 -7.29 5.03 -0.69
CA ARG A 67 -6.95 3.68 -1.18
C ARG A 67 -6.03 2.93 -0.24
N LEU A 68 -5.07 3.63 0.38
CA LEU A 68 -4.19 3.10 1.41
C LEU A 68 -5.01 2.64 2.63
N GLU A 69 -5.94 3.47 3.12
CA GLU A 69 -6.84 3.13 4.23
C GLU A 69 -7.69 1.89 3.91
N ARG A 70 -8.22 1.79 2.69
CA ARG A 70 -8.96 0.60 2.25
C ARG A 70 -8.08 -0.64 2.14
N MET A 71 -6.82 -0.50 1.75
CA MET A 71 -5.88 -1.60 1.75
C MET A 71 -5.59 -2.07 3.17
N MET A 72 -5.34 -1.14 4.09
CA MET A 72 -5.07 -1.43 5.49
C MET A 72 -6.24 -2.17 6.15
N ARG A 73 -7.47 -1.67 6.00
CA ARG A 73 -8.68 -2.34 6.49
C ARG A 73 -8.86 -3.75 5.93
N ARG A 74 -8.46 -4.00 4.68
CA ARG A 74 -8.49 -5.37 4.11
C ARG A 74 -7.49 -6.27 4.79
N LEU A 75 -6.25 -5.82 4.96
CA LEU A 75 -5.20 -6.60 5.62
C LEU A 75 -5.54 -6.88 7.09
N GLU A 76 -6.27 -5.97 7.74
CA GLU A 76 -6.82 -6.13 9.08
C GLU A 76 -8.09 -7.02 9.14
N LEU A 77 -8.55 -7.55 8.00
CA LEU A 77 -9.75 -8.37 7.89
C LEU A 77 -11.02 -7.67 8.38
N ASP A 78 -11.12 -6.35 8.17
CA ASP A 78 -12.29 -5.53 8.51
C ASP A 78 -13.56 -6.11 7.84
N GLU A 79 -14.53 -6.51 8.65
CA GLU A 79 -15.79 -7.16 8.26
C GLU A 79 -16.64 -6.28 7.32
N ASP A 80 -16.45 -4.96 7.33
CA ASP A 80 -17.13 -4.03 6.41
C ASP A 80 -16.53 -4.04 4.99
N ILE A 81 -15.31 -4.54 4.83
CA ILE A 81 -14.56 -4.50 3.57
C ILE A 81 -14.29 -5.90 3.02
N VAL A 82 -14.10 -6.87 3.89
CA VAL A 82 -13.89 -8.29 3.55
C VAL A 82 -15.23 -9.01 3.69
N SER A 83 -15.65 -9.75 2.67
CA SER A 83 -16.91 -10.49 2.73
C SER A 83 -16.83 -11.58 3.80
N GLU A 84 -17.93 -11.82 4.53
CA GLU A 84 -18.05 -12.92 5.51
C GLU A 84 -17.59 -14.27 4.92
N ASP A 85 -17.84 -14.53 3.63
CA ASP A 85 -17.39 -15.75 2.96
C ASP A 85 -15.86 -15.87 2.91
N VAL A 86 -15.14 -14.75 2.78
CA VAL A 86 -13.67 -14.71 2.81
C VAL A 86 -13.15 -14.88 4.23
N LEU A 87 -13.77 -14.19 5.20
CA LEU A 87 -13.45 -14.31 6.63
C LEU A 87 -13.66 -15.72 7.18
N LEU A 88 -14.70 -16.41 6.74
CA LEU A 88 -15.11 -17.72 7.29
C LEU A 88 -14.53 -18.91 6.52
N ASN A 89 -14.22 -18.80 5.22
CA ASN A 89 -13.81 -19.95 4.41
C ASN A 89 -12.42 -19.85 3.75
N VAL A 90 -11.82 -18.66 3.62
CA VAL A 90 -10.63 -18.51 2.77
C VAL A 90 -9.33 -18.55 3.56
N ILE A 91 -9.33 -18.15 4.83
CA ILE A 91 -8.09 -18.07 5.63
C ILE A 91 -8.28 -18.84 6.94
N ASN A 92 -7.57 -19.96 7.06
CA ASN A 92 -7.43 -20.65 8.34
C ASN A 92 -6.53 -19.79 9.26
N PRO A 93 -6.93 -19.46 10.49
CA PRO A 93 -6.13 -18.64 11.41
C PRO A 93 -4.77 -19.26 11.77
N PHE A 94 -4.58 -20.57 11.54
CA PHE A 94 -3.31 -21.26 11.73
C PHE A 94 -2.48 -21.39 10.44
N ASP A 95 -2.95 -20.81 9.34
CA ASP A 95 -2.20 -20.79 8.08
C ASP A 95 -1.07 -19.76 8.18
N PRO A 96 0.18 -20.12 7.81
CA PRO A 96 1.32 -19.17 7.80
C PRO A 96 1.10 -17.93 6.92
N VAL A 97 0.12 -17.94 6.01
CA VAL A 97 -0.28 -16.74 5.26
C VAL A 97 -0.84 -15.65 6.17
N VAL A 98 -1.47 -16.00 7.29
CA VAL A 98 -2.01 -15.03 8.27
C VAL A 98 -0.88 -14.22 8.87
N ASP A 99 0.20 -14.87 9.30
CA ASP A 99 1.37 -14.19 9.85
C ASP A 99 1.95 -13.19 8.84
N GLN A 100 1.98 -13.55 7.56
CA GLN A 100 2.42 -12.65 6.48
C GLN A 100 1.47 -11.47 6.29
N LEU A 101 0.15 -11.70 6.35
CA LEU A 101 -0.84 -10.63 6.29
C LEU A 101 -0.72 -9.67 7.47
N CYS A 102 -0.54 -10.19 8.68
CA CYS A 102 -0.30 -9.39 9.89
C CYS A 102 0.98 -8.56 9.76
N LEU A 103 2.10 -9.16 9.30
CA LEU A 103 3.34 -8.44 9.04
C LEU A 103 3.16 -7.33 7.99
N LEU A 104 2.41 -7.60 6.93
CA LEU A 104 2.11 -6.61 5.89
C LEU A 104 1.28 -5.45 6.44
N ALA A 105 0.25 -5.75 7.25
CA ALA A 105 -0.60 -4.76 7.90
C ALA A 105 0.21 -3.88 8.87
N ASP A 106 1.01 -4.51 9.74
CA ASP A 106 1.83 -3.81 10.72
C ASP A 106 2.86 -2.90 10.08
N GLY A 107 3.56 -3.38 9.05
CA GLY A 107 4.53 -2.54 8.36
C GLY A 107 3.89 -1.38 7.59
N LEU A 108 2.69 -1.58 7.02
CA LEU A 108 1.95 -0.50 6.34
C LEU A 108 1.44 0.55 7.33
N ARG A 109 0.96 0.10 8.50
CA ARG A 109 0.53 0.96 9.61
C ARG A 109 1.70 1.76 10.16
N HIS A 110 2.83 1.12 10.43
CA HIS A 110 4.04 1.79 10.92
C HIS A 110 4.52 2.86 9.94
N ALA A 111 4.60 2.53 8.65
CA ALA A 111 4.99 3.48 7.62
C ALA A 111 4.01 4.67 7.53
N SER A 112 2.71 4.44 7.75
CA SER A 112 1.69 5.49 7.74
C SER A 112 1.75 6.39 8.98
N GLU A 113 1.99 5.81 10.15
CA GLU A 113 2.22 6.53 11.41
C GLU A 113 3.50 7.38 11.34
N GLU A 114 4.58 6.80 10.83
CA GLU A 114 5.87 7.48 10.64
C GLU A 114 5.75 8.63 9.65
N ALA A 115 5.07 8.42 8.51
CA ALA A 115 4.78 9.48 7.56
C ALA A 115 3.95 10.61 8.18
N SER A 116 3.00 10.28 9.06
CA SER A 116 2.18 11.28 9.78
C SER A 116 3.02 12.07 10.80
N TYR A 117 3.94 11.41 11.49
CA TYR A 117 4.88 12.04 12.43
C TYR A 117 5.88 12.96 11.72
N ILE A 118 6.42 12.53 10.57
CA ILE A 118 7.40 13.29 9.79
C ILE A 118 6.75 14.49 9.08
N CYS A 119 5.54 14.32 8.50
CA CYS A 119 4.87 15.38 7.76
C CYS A 119 3.98 16.29 8.62
N GLY A 120 3.78 16.02 9.91
CA GLY A 120 2.98 16.88 10.79
C GLY A 120 1.55 17.10 10.27
N LEU A 121 0.92 16.06 9.71
CA LEU A 121 -0.47 16.11 9.27
C LEU A 121 -1.39 16.06 10.50
N SER A 122 -1.54 17.21 11.15
CA SER A 122 -2.70 17.56 11.99
C SER A 122 -3.83 18.07 11.12
#